data_AF-A0A9E2Y0Y8-F1
#
_entry.id   AF-A0A9E2Y0Y8-F1
#
_cell.length_a   1.000
_cell.length_b   1.000
_cell.length_c   1.000
_cell.angle_alpha   90.00
_cell.angle_beta   90.00
_cell.angle_gamma   90.00
#
_symmetry.space_group_name_H-M   'P 1'
#
loop_
_entity.id
_entity.type
_entity.pdbx_description
1 polymer ?
#
loop_
_entity_poly.entity_id
_entity_poly.type
_entity_poly.pdbx_seq_one_letter_code
_entity_poly.pdbx_strand_id
1 'polypeptide(L)' 'MSTVWPEIPYTAWQETCSALHLYAEIVGKYRLARTPWVNHSWHATYYVNARG' A
#
# COMPACT_ATOMS: atom_id res chain seq x y z
N MET A 1 18.66 -11.94 21.28
CA MET A 1 19.22 -10.71 20.66
C MET A 1 18.06 -9.82 20.28
N SER A 2 18.01 -8.59 20.78
CA SER A 2 16.99 -7.62 20.37
C SER A 2 17.27 -7.24 18.92
N THR A 3 16.42 -7.67 17.99
CA THR A 3 16.46 -7.21 16.60
C THR A 3 15.92 -5.79 16.58
N VAL A 4 16.82 -4.81 16.60
CA VAL A 4 16.46 -3.40 16.40
C VAL A 4 15.80 -3.31 15.03
N TRP A 5 14.55 -2.85 15.00
CA TRP A 5 13.83 -2.62 13.75
C TRP A 5 14.62 -1.63 12.89
N PRO A 6 14.67 -1.83 11.56
CA PRO A 6 15.32 -0.87 10.68
C PRO A 6 14.61 0.48 10.76
N GLU A 7 15.39 1.56 10.77
CA GLU A 7 14.84 2.90 10.65
C GLU A 7 14.24 3.10 9.25
N ILE A 8 13.10 3.80 9.19
CA ILE A 8 12.43 4.18 7.93
C ILE A 8 12.30 5.71 7.89
N PRO A 9 13.40 6.45 7.61
CA PRO A 9 13.44 7.91 7.76
C PRO A 9 12.64 8.62 6.67
N TYR A 10 11.40 9.03 6.97
CA TYR A 10 10.45 9.63 6.01
C TYR A 10 11.05 10.71 5.10
N THR A 11 11.77 11.69 5.68
CA THR A 11 12.30 12.84 4.93
C THR A 11 13.15 12.44 3.73
N ALA A 12 13.93 11.36 3.84
CA ALA A 12 14.83 10.93 2.76
C ALA A 12 14.09 10.33 1.56
N TRP A 13 12.86 9.84 1.74
CA TRP A 13 12.09 9.16 0.69
C TRP A 13 10.68 9.73 0.49
N GLN A 14 10.40 10.93 1.00
CA GLN A 14 9.08 11.57 0.93
C GLN A 14 8.53 11.68 -0.51
N GLU A 15 9.37 12.04 -1.47
CA GLU A 15 8.97 12.12 -2.89
C GLU A 15 8.57 10.74 -3.43
N THR A 16 9.37 9.71 -3.12
CA THR A 16 9.07 8.32 -3.47
C THR A 16 7.78 7.84 -2.80
N CYS A 17 7.57 8.20 -1.53
CA CYS A 17 6.32 7.90 -0.81
C CYS A 17 5.11 8.52 -1.49
N SER A 18 5.22 9.78 -1.91
CA SER A 18 4.16 10.52 -2.60
C SER A 18 3.83 9.86 -3.94
N ALA A 19 4.84 9.53 -4.74
CA ALA A 19 4.65 8.81 -5.98
C ALA A 19 3.98 7.45 -5.75
N LEU A 20 4.51 6.65 -4.82
CA LEU A 20 3.96 5.33 -4.47
C LEU A 20 2.49 5.43 -4.05
N HIS A 21 2.14 6.44 -3.24
CA HIS A 21 0.78 6.68 -2.81
C HIS A 21 -0.16 6.91 -4.00
N LEU A 22 0.22 7.79 -4.94
CA LEU A 22 -0.59 8.06 -6.13
C LEU A 22 -0.76 6.83 -7.02
N TYR A 23 0.29 6.05 -7.23
CA TYR A 23 0.17 4.78 -7.97
C TYR A 23 -0.75 3.78 -7.25
N ALA A 24 -0.64 3.69 -5.92
CA ALA A 24 -1.51 2.84 -5.11
C ALA A 24 -2.97 3.31 -5.12
N GLU A 25 -3.24 4.60 -5.25
CA GLU A 25 -4.62 5.05 -5.46
C GLU A 25 -5.18 4.58 -6.80
N ILE A 26 -4.41 4.69 -7.89
CA ILE A 26 -4.85 4.30 -9.24
C ILE A 26 -5.22 2.81 -9.27
N VAL A 27 -4.32 1.96 -8.77
CA VAL A 27 -4.54 0.50 -8.75
C VAL A 27 -5.70 0.12 -7.82
N GLY A 28 -5.84 0.81 -6.67
CA GLY A 28 -6.96 0.61 -5.75
C GLY A 28 -8.30 0.97 -6.39
N LYS A 29 -8.38 2.12 -7.07
CA LYS A 29 -9.56 2.58 -7.81
C LYS A 29 -9.95 1.58 -8.91
N TYR A 30 -8.97 1.05 -9.65
CA TYR A 30 -9.23 0.04 -10.68
C TYR A 30 -9.85 -1.23 -10.07
N ARG A 31 -9.25 -1.77 -9.00
CA ARG A 31 -9.74 -2.98 -8.34
C ARG A 31 -11.16 -2.81 -7.81
N LEU A 32 -11.43 -1.67 -7.16
CA LEU A 32 -12.74 -1.32 -6.63
C LEU A 32 -13.80 -1.26 -7.72
N ALA A 33 -13.49 -0.64 -8.87
CA ALA A 33 -14.41 -0.51 -9.98
C ALA A 33 -14.67 -1.83 -10.76
N ARG A 34 -13.76 -2.81 -10.63
CA ARG A 34 -13.76 -4.05 -11.44
C ARG A 34 -14.11 -5.31 -10.65
N THR A 35 -14.53 -5.18 -9.40
CA THR A 35 -14.92 -6.30 -8.54
C THR A 35 -16.34 -6.04 -8.00
N PRO A 36 -17.18 -7.08 -7.77
CA PRO A 36 -18.49 -6.88 -7.18
C PRO A 36 -18.42 -6.13 -5.85
N TRP A 37 -19.31 -5.15 -5.66
CA TRP A 37 -19.39 -4.42 -4.41
C TRP A 37 -19.92 -5.32 -3.29
N VAL A 38 -19.04 -5.69 -2.36
CA VAL A 38 -19.35 -6.55 -1.20
C VAL A 38 -18.63 -6.06 0.04
N ASN A 39 -19.21 -6.29 1.22
CA ASN A 39 -18.59 -6.04 2.53
C ASN A 39 -17.95 -4.64 2.66
N HIS A 40 -18.66 -3.58 2.27
CA HIS A 40 -18.14 -2.20 2.29
C HIS A 40 -16.76 -2.06 1.63
N SER A 41 -16.52 -2.84 0.57
CA SER A 41 -15.28 -2.84 -0.20
C SER A 41 -14.03 -3.32 0.53
N TRP A 42 -14.20 -4.03 1.65
CA TRP A 42 -13.08 -4.67 2.38
C TRP A 42 -12.32 -5.70 1.54
N HIS A 43 -12.88 -6.13 0.41
CA HIS A 43 -12.22 -7.00 -0.54
C HIS A 43 -11.17 -6.27 -1.41
N ALA A 44 -11.14 -4.94 -1.48
CA ALA A 44 -10.29 -4.17 -2.39
C ALA A 44 -8.96 -3.70 -1.75
N THR A 45 -8.22 -4.63 -1.13
CA THR A 45 -6.95 -4.35 -0.42
C THR A 45 -5.69 -4.61 -1.27
N TYR A 46 -4.50 -4.28 -0.76
CA TYR A 46 -3.24 -4.78 -1.33
C TYR A 46 -2.83 -6.09 -0.66
N TYR A 47 -2.28 -7.02 -1.44
CA TYR A 47 -1.77 -8.29 -0.92
C TYR A 47 -0.27 -8.17 -0.68
N VAL A 48 0.13 -8.44 0.56
CA VAL A 48 1.54 -8.50 0.94
C VAL A 48 2.10 -9.89 0.72
N ASN A 49 3.38 -9.97 0.39
CA ASN A 49 4.16 -11.19 0.38
C ASN A 49 5.27 -11.13 1.46
N ALA A 50 6.11 -12.16 1.57
CA ALA A 50 7.17 -12.23 2.59
C ALA A 50 8.22 -11.11 2.49
N ARG A 51 8.23 -10.32 1.41
CA ARG A 51 9.17 -9.22 1.15
C ARG A 51 8.49 -7.84 1.15
N GLY A 52 7.20 -7.77 1.47
CA GLY A 52 6.34 -6.65 1.06
C GLY A 52 5.67 -6.99 -0.24
#